data_AF-A0A3C0V8Q7-F1
#
_entry.id   AF-A0A3C0V8Q7-F1
#
_cell.length_a   1.000
_cell.length_b   1.000
_cell.length_c   1.000
_cell.angle_alpha   90.00
_cell.angle_beta   90.00
_cell.angle_gamma   90.00
#
_symmetry.space_group_name_H-M   'P 1'
#
loop_
_entity.id
_entity.type
_entity.pdbx_description
1 polymer ?
#
loop_
_entity_poly.entity_id
_entity_poly.type
_entity_poly.pdbx_seq_one_letter_code
_entity_poly.pdbx_strand_id
1 'polypeptide(L)'
;MDFFEHQDKARRRTGRLIWLFVLAVIGIVVAVYLVVWLAMMLVSGHGAKPGAPNPYADPLWHPGLFLLVAASTLSVILLSSLYKTAQLASGGHAVASMLGGRRIDPQTRDLAERRLLNVVEEMALASGTPVPPVYVMHDEPGINAFAAGH
;
A
#
# COMPACT_ATOMS: atom_id res chain seq x y z
N MET A 1 -22.39 11.48 21.29
CA MET A 1 -21.19 10.97 20.61
C MET A 1 -21.68 10.00 19.55
N ASP A 2 -21.82 10.47 18.31
CA ASP A 2 -22.57 9.75 17.28
C ASP A 2 -21.63 8.99 16.34
N PHE A 3 -21.47 7.68 16.56
CA PHE A 3 -20.60 6.79 15.78
C PHE A 3 -20.99 6.74 14.29
N PHE A 4 -22.25 7.06 13.97
CA PHE A 4 -22.78 7.07 12.61
C PHE A 4 -22.30 8.27 11.78
N GLU A 5 -22.11 9.45 12.38
CA GLU A 5 -21.56 10.62 11.65
C GLU A 5 -20.10 10.40 11.20
N HIS A 6 -19.34 9.60 11.95
CA HIS A 6 -17.95 9.27 11.58
C HIS A 6 -17.88 8.32 10.37
N GLN A 7 -18.85 7.41 10.21
CA GLN A 7 -18.90 6.50 9.06
C GLN A 7 -19.24 7.21 7.75
N ASP A 8 -20.11 8.23 7.79
CA ASP A 8 -20.47 9.00 6.59
C ASP A 8 -19.36 9.98 6.17
N LYS A 9 -18.61 10.54 7.13
CA LYS A 9 -17.39 11.29 6.85
C LYS A 9 -16.30 10.40 6.23
N ALA A 10 -16.20 9.14 6.65
CA ALA A 10 -15.26 8.18 6.07
C ALA A 10 -15.60 7.87 4.60
N ARG A 11 -16.88 7.59 4.28
CA ARG A 11 -17.33 7.30 2.89
C ARG A 11 -17.04 8.44 1.91
N ARG A 12 -17.31 9.69 2.30
CA ARG A 12 -17.02 10.87 1.44
C ARG A 12 -15.51 11.07 1.21
N ARG A 13 -14.68 10.76 2.21
CA ARG A 13 -13.21 10.82 2.06
C ARG A 13 -12.69 9.71 1.16
N THR A 14 -13.25 8.51 1.22
CA THR A 14 -12.88 7.39 0.34
C THR A 14 -13.09 7.75 -1.13
N GLY A 15 -14.22 8.38 -1.49
CA GLY A 15 -14.47 8.82 -2.87
C GLY A 15 -13.41 9.81 -3.38
N ARG A 16 -13.05 10.81 -2.58
CA ARG A 16 -11.99 11.77 -2.93
C ARG A 16 -10.63 11.07 -3.07
N LEU A 17 -10.31 10.13 -2.19
CA LEU A 17 -9.06 9.36 -2.25
C LEU A 17 -8.97 8.50 -3.51
N ILE A 18 -10.07 7.85 -3.91
CA ILE A 18 -10.14 7.09 -5.16
C ILE A 18 -9.90 8.01 -6.36
N TRP A 19 -10.54 9.19 -6.39
CA TRP A 19 -10.35 10.14 -7.47
C TRP A 19 -8.89 10.65 -7.55
N LEU A 20 -8.30 11.00 -6.40
CA LEU A 20 -6.88 11.39 -6.32
C LEU A 20 -5.95 10.24 -6.73
N PHE A 21 -6.28 9.00 -6.38
CA PHE A 21 -5.52 7.81 -6.78
C PHE A 21 -5.55 7.60 -8.30
N VAL A 22 -6.73 7.70 -8.92
CA VAL A 22 -6.86 7.61 -10.39
C VAL A 22 -6.05 8.71 -11.07
N LEU A 23 -6.13 9.95 -10.55
CA LEU A 23 -5.34 11.07 -11.06
C LEU A 23 -3.83 10.81 -10.93
N ALA A 24 -3.38 10.26 -9.80
CA ALA A 24 -1.99 9.88 -9.59
C ALA A 24 -1.53 8.79 -10.56
N VAL A 25 -2.33 7.76 -10.81
CA VAL A 25 -2.02 6.69 -11.78
C VAL A 25 -1.89 7.26 -13.19
N ILE A 26 -2.80 8.15 -13.61
CA ILE A 26 -2.69 8.84 -14.91
C ILE A 26 -1.40 9.65 -14.98
N GLY A 27 -1.09 10.42 -13.93
CA GLY A 27 0.14 11.20 -13.85
C GLY A 27 1.41 10.34 -13.95
N ILE A 28 1.44 9.18 -13.29
CA ILE A 28 2.54 8.22 -13.37
C ILE A 28 2.69 7.69 -14.79
N VAL A 29 1.60 7.25 -15.44
CA VAL A 29 1.65 6.74 -16.82
C VAL A 29 2.19 7.79 -17.78
N VAL A 30 1.73 9.05 -17.67
CA VAL A 30 2.22 10.16 -18.48
C VAL A 30 3.70 10.43 -18.20
N ALA A 31 4.11 10.51 -16.94
CA ALA A 31 5.50 10.76 -16.56
C ALA A 31 6.44 9.66 -17.07
N VAL A 32 6.08 8.39 -16.87
CA VAL A 32 6.86 7.24 -17.36
C VAL A 32 6.93 7.26 -18.89
N TYR A 33 5.82 7.57 -19.56
CA TYR A 33 5.80 7.70 -21.02
C TYR A 33 6.77 8.77 -21.51
N LEU A 34 6.77 9.96 -20.90
CA LEU A 34 7.68 11.06 -21.26
C LEU A 34 9.15 10.68 -21.03
N VAL A 35 9.45 10.00 -19.92
CA VAL A 35 10.81 9.52 -19.62
C VAL A 35 11.27 8.49 -20.65
N VAL A 36 10.43 7.50 -20.97
CA VAL A 36 10.76 6.46 -21.96
C VAL A 36 10.89 7.06 -23.36
N TRP A 37 10.00 7.97 -23.73
CA TRP A 37 10.06 8.68 -25.00
C TRP A 37 11.36 9.49 -25.12
N LEU A 38 11.72 10.27 -24.10
CA LEU A 38 12.96 11.04 -24.07
C LEU A 38 14.20 10.13 -24.15
N ALA A 39 14.19 9.02 -23.43
CA ALA A 39 15.28 8.03 -23.49
C ALA A 39 15.44 7.45 -24.90
N MET A 40 14.32 7.07 -25.55
CA MET A 40 14.32 6.57 -26.93
C MET A 40 14.82 7.64 -27.92
N MET A 41 14.36 8.89 -27.78
CA MET A 41 14.80 10.02 -28.60
C MET A 41 16.32 10.22 -28.52
N LEU A 42 16.88 10.20 -27.31
CA LEU A 42 18.33 10.39 -27.08
C LEU A 42 19.15 9.20 -27.61
N VAL A 43 18.73 7.96 -27.35
CA VAL A 43 19.46 6.75 -27.77
C VAL A 43 19.45 6.59 -29.29
N SER A 44 18.27 6.76 -29.92
CA SER A 44 18.14 6.68 -31.39
C SER A 44 18.89 7.81 -32.10
N GLY A 45 19.10 8.96 -31.46
CA GLY A 45 19.92 10.05 -31.99
C GLY A 45 21.43 9.77 -31.99
N HIS A 46 21.95 8.92 -31.09
CA HIS A 46 23.40 8.66 -30.96
C HIS A 46 23.90 7.45 -31.76
N GLY A 47 23.04 6.46 -32.03
CA GLY A 47 23.41 5.22 -32.76
C GLY A 47 23.05 5.21 -34.25
N ALA A 48 22.38 6.24 -34.73
CA ALA A 48 21.88 6.32 -36.10
C ALA A 48 22.99 6.74 -37.09
N LYS A 49 23.04 6.10 -38.27
CA LYS A 49 23.88 6.56 -39.39
C LYS A 49 23.56 8.03 -39.70
N PRO A 50 24.53 8.87 -40.09
CA PRO A 50 24.27 10.25 -40.49
C PRO A 50 23.16 10.29 -41.54
N GLY A 51 22.03 10.93 -41.22
CA GLY A 51 20.86 11.05 -42.11
C GLY A 51 19.75 10.00 -41.95
N ALA A 52 19.87 9.02 -41.03
CA ALA A 52 18.75 8.13 -40.73
C ALA A 52 17.64 8.87 -39.96
N PRO A 53 16.36 8.77 -40.37
CA PRO A 53 15.26 9.40 -39.63
C PRO A 53 15.16 8.81 -38.22
N ASN A 54 15.11 9.66 -37.19
CA ASN A 54 14.80 9.22 -35.84
C ASN A 54 13.28 9.04 -35.72
N PRO A 55 12.76 7.81 -35.53
CA PRO A 55 11.32 7.56 -35.45
C PRO A 55 10.65 8.24 -34.25
N TYR A 56 11.44 8.72 -33.28
CA TYR A 56 10.98 9.36 -32.04
C TYR A 56 11.27 10.86 -31.99
N ALA A 57 11.84 11.46 -33.06
CA ALA A 57 12.09 12.90 -33.11
C ALA A 57 10.80 13.71 -33.35
N ASP A 58 9.82 13.15 -34.07
CA ASP A 58 8.50 13.74 -34.36
C ASP A 58 7.46 12.60 -34.49
N PRO A 59 6.22 12.66 -33.96
CA PRO A 59 5.64 13.49 -32.90
C PRO A 59 5.71 12.82 -31.50
N LEU A 60 5.42 13.58 -30.43
CA LEU A 60 5.29 13.08 -29.05
C LEU A 60 4.30 11.92 -28.85
N TRP A 61 3.45 11.61 -29.82
CA TRP A 61 2.40 10.60 -29.72
C TRP A 61 2.74 9.35 -30.52
N HIS A 62 3.15 8.29 -29.83
CA HIS A 62 3.39 6.97 -30.39
C HIS A 62 2.45 5.95 -29.74
N PRO A 63 1.32 5.59 -30.38
CA PRO A 63 0.32 4.69 -29.80
C PRO A 63 0.88 3.36 -29.30
N GLY A 64 1.82 2.75 -30.04
CA GLY A 64 2.45 1.49 -29.65
C GLY A 64 3.33 1.62 -28.39
N LEU A 65 4.13 2.69 -28.30
CA LEU A 65 4.96 2.95 -27.12
C LEU A 65 4.10 3.32 -25.92
N PHE A 66 3.06 4.14 -26.14
CA PHE A 66 2.10 4.50 -25.10
C PHE A 66 1.38 3.26 -24.55
N LEU A 67 0.86 2.38 -25.41
CA LEU A 67 0.19 1.16 -24.97
C LEU A 67 1.14 0.24 -24.20
N LEU A 68 2.39 0.09 -24.65
CA LEU A 68 3.38 -0.74 -23.95
C LEU A 68 3.75 -0.16 -22.57
N VAL A 69 3.98 1.15 -22.50
CA VAL A 69 4.28 1.84 -21.23
C VAL A 69 3.09 1.82 -20.29
N ALA A 70 1.89 2.13 -20.79
CA ALA A 70 0.67 2.12 -19.99
C ALA A 70 0.38 0.71 -19.47
N ALA A 71 0.42 -0.31 -20.34
CA ALA A 71 0.18 -1.69 -19.94
C ALA A 71 1.19 -2.18 -18.91
N SER A 72 2.49 -1.97 -19.15
CA SER A 72 3.53 -2.38 -18.19
C SER A 72 3.40 -1.66 -16.84
N THR A 73 3.17 -0.35 -16.86
CA THR A 73 2.99 0.46 -15.64
C THR A 73 1.76 0.00 -14.86
N LEU A 74 0.61 -0.18 -15.53
CA LEU A 74 -0.60 -0.68 -14.90
C LEU A 74 -0.41 -2.10 -14.35
N SER A 75 0.26 -2.99 -15.09
CA SER A 75 0.55 -4.35 -14.62
C SER A 75 1.38 -4.33 -13.35
N VAL A 76 2.43 -3.50 -13.26
CA VAL A 76 3.25 -3.37 -12.05
C VAL A 76 2.42 -2.86 -10.88
N ILE A 77 1.63 -1.80 -11.08
CA ILE A 77 0.77 -1.24 -10.02
C ILE A 77 -0.25 -2.29 -9.55
N LEU A 78 -0.89 -2.97 -10.48
CA LEU A 78 -1.94 -3.95 -10.20
C LEU A 78 -1.38 -5.18 -9.48
N LEU A 79 -0.27 -5.74 -9.95
CA LEU A 79 0.41 -6.86 -9.29
C LEU A 79 0.92 -6.46 -7.89
N SER A 80 1.52 -5.27 -7.75
CA SER A 80 1.98 -4.78 -6.45
C SER A 80 0.83 -4.57 -5.48
N SER A 81 -0.29 -4.03 -5.97
CA SER A 81 -1.51 -3.85 -5.18
C SER A 81 -2.09 -5.20 -4.77
N LEU A 82 -2.21 -6.15 -5.69
CA LEU A 82 -2.72 -7.49 -5.39
C LEU A 82 -1.83 -8.21 -4.38
N TYR A 83 -0.51 -8.14 -4.56
CA TYR A 83 0.45 -8.70 -3.61
C TYR A 83 0.29 -8.08 -2.23
N LYS A 84 0.19 -6.74 -2.15
CA LYS A 84 0.01 -6.05 -0.86
C LYS A 84 -1.34 -6.37 -0.22
N THR A 85 -2.41 -6.48 -1.01
CA THR A 85 -3.73 -6.90 -0.53
C THR A 85 -3.68 -8.34 -0.02
N ALA A 86 -3.04 -9.27 -0.73
CA ALA A 86 -2.88 -10.66 -0.29
C ALA A 86 -2.03 -10.75 0.99
N GLN A 87 -0.97 -9.94 1.09
CA GLN A 87 -0.15 -9.83 2.30
C GLN A 87 -0.99 -9.36 3.49
N LEU A 88 -1.83 -8.33 3.32
CA LEU A 88 -2.69 -7.82 4.38
C LEU A 88 -3.90 -8.73 4.68
N ALA A 89 -4.36 -9.51 3.71
CA ALA A 89 -5.46 -10.46 3.88
C ALA A 89 -5.13 -11.61 4.84
N SER A 90 -3.85 -11.81 5.18
CA SER A 90 -3.43 -12.74 6.23
C SER A 90 -3.72 -12.25 7.66
N GLY A 91 -4.36 -11.07 7.79
CA GLY A 91 -4.98 -10.57 9.00
C GLY A 91 -4.03 -9.77 9.90
N GLY A 92 -4.54 -9.36 11.07
CA GLY A 92 -3.79 -8.54 12.03
C GLY A 92 -2.46 -9.14 12.51
N HIS A 93 -2.28 -10.47 12.46
CA HIS A 93 -1.01 -11.13 12.81
C HIS A 93 0.13 -10.74 11.86
N ALA A 94 -0.13 -10.63 10.56
CA ALA A 94 0.91 -10.25 9.60
C ALA A 94 1.33 -8.79 9.78
N VAL A 95 0.38 -7.90 10.05
CA VAL A 95 0.67 -6.50 10.37
C VAL A 95 1.51 -6.40 11.64
N ALA A 96 1.12 -7.12 12.71
CA ALA A 96 1.86 -7.14 13.96
C ALA A 96 3.30 -7.67 13.76
N SER A 97 3.46 -8.75 13.00
CA SER A 97 4.78 -9.35 12.73
C SER A 97 5.67 -8.44 11.89
N MET A 98 5.11 -7.74 10.89
CA MET A 98 5.85 -6.77 10.06
C MET A 98 6.37 -5.58 10.86
N LEU A 99 5.70 -5.22 11.95
CA LEU A 99 6.13 -4.15 12.86
C LEU A 99 7.03 -4.65 13.99
N GLY A 100 7.53 -5.89 13.92
CA GLY A 100 8.39 -6.47 14.95
C GLY A 100 7.64 -6.89 16.22
N GLY A 101 6.32 -7.04 16.15
CA GLY A 101 5.49 -7.50 17.26
C GLY A 101 5.78 -8.96 17.58
N ARG A 102 6.24 -9.22 18.81
CA ARG A 102 6.33 -10.58 19.36
C ARG A 102 4.98 -10.96 19.94
N ARG A 103 4.44 -12.12 19.55
CA ARG A 103 3.21 -12.65 20.14
C ARG A 103 3.42 -12.96 21.62
N ILE A 104 2.49 -12.55 22.47
CA ILE A 104 2.48 -12.95 23.88
C ILE A 104 1.93 -14.37 23.99
N ASP A 105 2.61 -15.22 24.76
CA ASP A 105 2.11 -16.53 25.13
C ASP A 105 0.97 -16.37 26.16
N PRO A 106 -0.25 -16.92 25.91
CA PRO A 106 -1.32 -16.93 26.91
C PRO A 106 -0.91 -17.53 28.26
N GLN A 107 0.11 -18.39 28.30
CA GLN A 107 0.65 -19.01 29.52
C GLN A 107 1.91 -18.32 30.06
N THR A 108 2.22 -17.11 29.58
CA THR A 108 3.36 -16.32 30.06
C THR A 108 3.43 -16.25 31.59
N ARG A 109 4.64 -16.19 32.15
CA ARG A 109 4.88 -15.99 33.59
C ARG A 109 5.15 -14.54 33.95
N ASP A 110 5.30 -13.67 32.95
CA ASP A 110 5.46 -12.24 33.15
C ASP A 110 4.13 -11.62 33.62
N LEU A 111 4.18 -10.92 34.76
CA LEU A 111 3.01 -10.27 35.36
C LEU A 111 2.46 -9.13 34.49
N ALA A 112 3.33 -8.39 33.78
CA ALA A 112 2.92 -7.30 32.90
C ALA A 112 2.22 -7.84 31.65
N GLU A 113 2.76 -8.90 31.04
CA GLU A 113 2.12 -9.56 29.89
C GLU A 113 0.78 -10.18 30.28
N ARG A 114 0.68 -10.86 31.44
CA ARG A 114 -0.59 -11.36 31.96
C ARG A 114 -1.62 -10.26 32.17
N ARG A 115 -1.20 -9.15 32.78
CA ARG A 115 -2.10 -8.02 33.02
C ARG A 115 -2.63 -7.46 31.70
N LEU A 116 -1.78 -7.36 30.68
CA LEU A 116 -2.18 -6.91 29.35
C LEU A 116 -3.20 -7.88 28.72
N LEU A 117 -2.93 -9.19 28.77
CA LEU A 117 -3.87 -10.21 28.27
C LEU A 117 -5.24 -10.10 28.96
N ASN A 118 -5.26 -9.99 30.29
CA ASN A 118 -6.49 -9.86 31.06
C ASN A 118 -7.29 -8.60 30.67
N VAL A 119 -6.62 -7.46 30.48
CA VAL A 119 -7.30 -6.22 30.04
C VAL A 119 -7.89 -6.40 28.65
N VAL A 120 -7.16 -7.00 27.72
CA VAL A 120 -7.67 -7.26 26.36
C VAL A 120 -8.86 -8.22 26.39
N GLU A 121 -8.80 -9.26 27.24
CA GLU A 121 -9.89 -10.22 27.42
C GLU A 121 -11.16 -9.56 27.98
N GLU A 122 -11.04 -8.75 29.04
CA GLU A 122 -12.17 -8.00 29.60
C GLU A 122 -12.77 -7.02 28.58
N MET A 123 -11.95 -6.36 27.78
CA MET A 123 -12.42 -5.49 26.70
C MET A 123 -13.14 -6.27 25.59
N ALA A 124 -12.65 -7.46 25.24
CA ALA A 124 -13.27 -8.33 24.24
C ALA A 124 -14.62 -8.89 24.74
N LEU A 125 -14.69 -9.32 26.01
CA LEU A 125 -15.92 -9.76 26.67
C LEU A 125 -16.95 -8.63 26.73
N ALA A 126 -16.54 -7.44 27.16
CA ALA A 126 -17.41 -6.26 27.21
C ALA A 126 -17.90 -5.83 25.82
N SER A 127 -17.08 -6.05 24.78
CA SER A 127 -17.42 -5.69 23.39
C SER A 127 -18.15 -6.81 22.62
N GLY A 128 -18.30 -8.00 23.21
CA GLY A 128 -18.93 -9.16 22.56
C GLY A 128 -18.15 -9.69 21.34
N THR A 129 -16.83 -9.48 21.31
CA THR A 129 -15.96 -9.94 20.22
C THR A 129 -15.07 -11.09 20.67
N PRO A 130 -14.63 -11.99 19.78
CA PRO A 130 -13.60 -12.98 20.10
C PRO A 130 -12.33 -12.30 20.65
N VAL A 131 -11.66 -12.93 21.63
CA VAL A 131 -10.42 -12.39 22.21
C VAL A 131 -9.32 -12.40 21.13
N PRO A 132 -8.79 -11.24 20.73
CA PRO A 132 -7.79 -11.18 19.67
C PRO A 132 -6.41 -11.62 20.21
N PRO A 133 -5.52 -12.12 19.33
CA PRO A 133 -4.14 -12.35 19.70
C PRO A 133 -3.42 -11.03 20.03
N VAL A 134 -2.59 -11.04 21.09
CA VAL A 134 -1.87 -9.85 21.57
C VAL A 134 -0.38 -9.94 21.23
N TYR A 135 0.20 -8.82 20.82
CA TYR A 135 1.61 -8.68 20.43
C TYR A 135 2.24 -7.51 21.18
N VAL A 136 3.54 -7.62 21.48
CA VAL A 136 4.35 -6.57 22.10
C VAL A 136 5.54 -6.24 21.21
N MET A 137 5.73 -4.95 20.94
CA MET A 137 6.89 -4.41 20.23
C MET A 137 7.89 -3.94 21.29
N HIS A 138 8.99 -4.67 21.49
CA HIS A 138 9.98 -4.35 22.52
C HIS A 138 10.93 -3.24 22.07
N ASP A 139 11.16 -3.14 20.76
CA ASP A 139 12.12 -2.22 20.15
C ASP A 139 11.48 -0.89 19.71
N GLU A 140 10.20 -0.66 20.04
CA GLU A 140 9.51 0.58 19.72
C GLU A 140 9.93 1.70 20.70
N PRO A 141 10.55 2.80 20.23
CA PRO A 141 11.10 3.84 21.11
C PRO A 141 10.01 4.73 21.75
N GLY A 142 8.80 4.72 21.20
CA GLY A 142 7.67 5.53 21.67
C GLY A 142 6.57 4.70 22.34
N ILE A 143 5.68 5.38 23.06
CA ILE A 143 4.45 4.76 23.56
C ILE A 143 3.46 4.65 22.40
N ASN A 144 3.25 3.44 21.90
CA ASN A 144 2.36 3.19 20.78
C ASN A 144 1.53 1.93 21.00
N ALA A 145 0.28 1.96 20.52
CA ALA A 145 -0.62 0.82 20.49
C ALA A 145 -1.59 0.98 19.32
N PHE A 146 -1.85 -0.09 18.59
CA PHE A 146 -2.85 -0.13 17.54
C PHE A 146 -3.57 -1.49 17.55
N ALA A 147 -4.78 -1.51 16.99
CA ALA A 147 -5.53 -2.73 16.73
C ALA A 147 -5.64 -2.91 15.22
N ALA A 148 -5.27 -4.10 14.73
CA ALA A 148 -5.47 -4.48 13.34
C ALA A 148 -6.66 -5.45 13.27
N GLY A 149 -7.55 -5.21 12.30
CA GLY A 149 -8.73 -6.06 12.07
C GLY A 149 -8.35 -7.48 11.63
N HIS A 150 -9.34 -8.37 11.73
CA HIS A 150 -9.25 -9.73 11.21
C HIS A 150 -9.29 -9.76 9.67
#